data_AF-A0A0G0LN01-F1
#
_entry.id   AF-A0A0G0LN01-F1
#
_cell.length_a   1.000
_cell.length_b   1.000
_cell.length_c   1.000
_cell.angle_alpha   90.00
_cell.angle_beta   90.00
_cell.angle_gamma   90.00
#
_symmetry.space_group_name_H-M   'P 1'
#
loop_
_entity.id
_entity.type
_entity.pdbx_description
1 polymer ?
#
loop_
_entity_poly.entity_id
_entity_poly.type
_entity_poly.pdbx_seq_one_letter_code
_entity_poly.pdbx_strand_id
1 'polypeptide(L)'
;MIDGGDVVENYSQMSKGPLEEVTVKAERAGEAVVVEFPFEIWDFGTWESVKKYLVSNNLYQVGQNEINIDSNDNYVRVPREKQVVLIGVEGLVVIDSGDALLVAKGDETGKVGQVVERLKGEGKEELF
;
A
#
# COMPACT_ATOMS: atom_id res chain seq x y z
N MET A 1 22.99 12.68 -21.96
CA MET A 1 22.31 13.87 -21.42
C MET A 1 21.47 14.44 -22.53
N ILE A 2 20.18 14.73 -22.27
CA ILE A 2 19.34 15.42 -23.25
C ILE A 2 19.82 16.88 -23.26
N ASP A 3 20.15 17.41 -24.44
CA ASP A 3 20.70 18.75 -24.66
C ASP A 3 19.72 19.83 -24.17
N GLY A 4 19.78 20.20 -22.88
CA GLY A 4 19.21 21.44 -22.32
C GLY A 4 17.74 21.78 -22.66
N GLY A 5 16.97 20.85 -23.19
CA GLY A 5 15.63 21.07 -23.71
C GLY A 5 14.60 21.17 -22.59
N ASP A 6 13.43 21.68 -22.93
CA ASP A 6 12.33 21.78 -21.99
C ASP A 6 11.98 20.39 -21.42
N VAL A 7 11.97 20.28 -20.09
CA VAL A 7 11.76 19.00 -19.39
C VAL A 7 10.37 18.45 -19.66
N VAL A 8 9.36 19.32 -19.79
CA VAL A 8 7.97 18.91 -20.04
C VAL A 8 7.85 18.34 -21.44
N GLU A 9 8.43 19.03 -22.43
CA GLU A 9 8.44 18.55 -23.82
C GLU A 9 9.13 17.19 -23.93
N ASN A 10 10.34 17.06 -23.38
CA ASN A 10 11.09 15.81 -23.44
C ASN A 10 10.40 14.66 -22.69
N TYR A 11 9.88 14.92 -21.49
CA TYR A 11 9.20 13.90 -20.70
C TYR A 11 7.93 13.41 -21.39
N SER A 12 7.18 14.30 -22.05
CA SER A 12 5.94 13.93 -22.77
C SER A 12 6.15 12.90 -23.90
N GLN A 13 7.36 12.82 -24.46
CA GLN A 13 7.72 11.89 -25.53
C GLN A 13 8.25 10.55 -25.02
N MET A 14 8.55 10.43 -23.72
CA MET A 14 9.09 9.19 -23.14
C MET A 14 8.00 8.13 -23.00
N SER A 15 8.38 6.87 -23.23
CA SER A 15 7.49 5.74 -22.97
C SER A 15 7.19 5.63 -21.47
N LYS A 16 5.92 5.51 -21.10
CA LYS A 16 5.51 5.22 -19.72
C LYS A 16 5.92 3.79 -19.37
N GLY A 17 6.62 3.62 -18.27
CA GLY A 17 7.02 2.31 -17.77
C GLY A 17 7.72 2.40 -16.42
N PRO A 18 7.85 1.28 -15.70
CA PRO A 18 8.62 1.20 -14.49
C PRO A 18 10.12 1.36 -14.80
N LEU A 19 10.88 1.93 -13.86
CA LEU A 19 12.32 2.12 -14.02
C LEU A 19 13.06 0.78 -14.20
N GLU A 20 12.52 -0.27 -13.61
CA GLU A 20 13.00 -1.64 -13.64
C GLU A 20 13.19 -2.16 -15.07
N GLU A 21 12.38 -1.74 -16.03
CA GLU A 21 12.57 -2.11 -17.45
C GLU A 21 13.88 -1.56 -18.02
N VAL A 22 14.30 -0.38 -17.57
CA VAL A 22 15.58 0.24 -17.95
C VAL A 22 16.72 -0.42 -17.18
N THR A 23 16.53 -0.64 -15.87
CA THR A 23 17.52 -1.29 -15.00
C THR A 23 17.89 -2.67 -15.51
N VAL A 24 16.92 -3.49 -15.91
CA VAL A 24 17.15 -4.83 -16.48
C VAL A 24 17.97 -4.75 -17.77
N LYS A 25 17.78 -3.72 -18.60
CA LYS A 25 18.59 -3.53 -19.81
C LYS A 25 20.02 -3.13 -19.48
N ALA A 26 20.20 -2.19 -18.54
CA ALA A 26 21.52 -1.74 -18.09
C ALA A 26 22.31 -2.88 -17.44
N GLU A 27 21.66 -3.71 -16.62
CA GLU A 27 22.27 -4.91 -16.03
C GLU A 27 22.74 -5.89 -17.10
N ARG A 28 21.88 -6.23 -18.06
CA ARG A 28 22.24 -7.12 -19.19
C ARG A 28 23.34 -6.56 -20.08
N ALA A 29 23.47 -5.24 -20.17
CA ALA A 29 24.51 -4.56 -20.93
C ALA A 29 25.85 -4.48 -20.17
N GLY A 30 25.90 -4.91 -18.90
CA GLY A 30 27.08 -4.73 -18.03
C GLY A 30 27.30 -3.29 -17.59
N GLU A 31 26.27 -2.44 -17.71
CA GLU A 31 26.28 -1.02 -17.35
C GLU A 31 25.73 -0.77 -15.93
N ALA A 32 25.36 -1.83 -15.21
CA ALA A 32 24.91 -1.77 -13.83
C ALA A 32 25.74 -2.69 -12.93
N VAL A 33 25.85 -2.33 -11.66
CA VAL A 33 26.41 -3.17 -10.60
C VAL A 33 25.33 -3.41 -9.55
N VAL A 34 25.24 -4.65 -9.07
CA VAL A 34 24.37 -5.02 -7.95
C VAL A 34 25.25 -5.04 -6.69
N VAL A 35 24.84 -4.26 -5.69
CA VAL A 35 25.52 -4.22 -4.40
C VAL A 35 24.62 -4.87 -3.37
N GLU A 36 25.17 -5.81 -2.60
CA GLU A 36 24.44 -6.45 -1.50
C GLU A 36 24.05 -5.41 -0.45
N PHE A 37 22.78 -5.41 -0.07
CA PHE A 37 22.25 -4.55 0.98
C PHE A 37 21.94 -5.40 2.21
N PRO A 38 22.76 -5.34 3.28
CA PRO A 38 22.67 -6.27 4.41
C PRO A 38 21.63 -5.85 5.46
N PHE A 39 20.55 -5.19 5.03
CA PHE A 39 19.46 -4.74 5.91
C PHE A 39 18.11 -5.21 5.37
N GLU A 40 17.18 -5.42 6.28
CA GLU A 40 15.79 -5.72 5.94
C GLU A 40 15.11 -4.48 5.38
N ILE A 41 14.45 -4.63 4.23
CA ILE A 41 13.64 -3.59 3.60
C ILE A 41 12.18 -3.99 3.70
N TRP A 42 11.35 -3.01 4.03
CA TRP A 42 9.90 -3.12 3.96
C TRP A 42 9.39 -2.27 2.80
N ASP A 43 8.59 -2.89 1.94
CA ASP A 43 7.82 -2.18 0.91
C ASP A 43 6.38 -2.01 1.40
N PHE A 44 6.00 -0.77 1.68
CA PHE A 44 4.68 -0.41 2.18
C PHE A 44 3.69 -0.17 1.03
N GLY A 45 3.48 -1.19 0.19
CA GLY A 45 2.59 -1.13 -0.97
C GLY A 45 1.14 -1.50 -0.67
N THR A 46 0.84 -2.13 0.47
CA THR A 46 -0.51 -2.61 0.83
C THR A 46 -0.79 -2.47 2.32
N TRP A 47 -2.07 -2.46 2.71
CA TRP A 47 -2.40 -2.51 4.15
C TRP A 47 -1.95 -3.82 4.81
N GLU A 48 -1.88 -4.92 4.06
CA GLU A 48 -1.27 -6.16 4.54
C GLU A 48 0.20 -5.96 4.93
N SER A 49 0.99 -5.25 4.10
CA SER A 49 2.40 -4.98 4.39
C SER A 49 2.58 -4.14 5.65
N VAL A 50 1.69 -3.18 5.89
CA VAL A 50 1.67 -2.36 7.11
C VAL A 50 1.33 -3.22 8.33
N LYS A 51 0.30 -4.06 8.25
CA LYS A 51 -0.05 -5.02 9.31
C LYS A 51 1.16 -5.92 9.64
N LYS A 52 1.77 -6.53 8.61
CA LYS A 52 2.93 -7.42 8.76
C LYS A 52 4.09 -6.73 9.47
N TYR A 53 4.40 -5.49 9.07
CA TYR A 53 5.46 -4.71 9.71
C TYR A 53 5.15 -4.45 11.19
N LEU A 54 3.95 -3.96 11.49
CA LEU A 54 3.56 -3.61 12.86
C LEU A 54 3.55 -4.83 13.77
N VAL A 55 3.05 -5.98 13.29
CA VAL A 55 3.06 -7.24 14.06
C VAL A 55 4.49 -7.73 14.26
N SER A 56 5.32 -7.77 13.21
CA SER A 56 6.70 -8.26 13.28
C SER A 56 7.58 -7.43 14.20
N ASN A 57 7.26 -6.15 14.38
CA ASN A 57 7.98 -5.22 15.25
C ASN A 57 7.30 -5.01 16.62
N ASN A 58 6.24 -5.77 16.94
CA ASN A 58 5.48 -5.62 18.19
C ASN A 58 4.93 -4.20 18.42
N LEU A 59 4.53 -3.54 17.33
CA LEU A 59 3.97 -2.19 17.29
C LEU A 59 2.45 -2.18 17.10
N TYR A 60 1.83 -3.33 16.84
CA TYR A 60 0.38 -3.47 16.80
C TYR A 60 -0.16 -3.86 18.18
N GLN A 61 -1.13 -3.10 18.67
CA GLN A 61 -1.87 -3.41 19.89
C GLN A 61 -3.36 -3.28 19.59
N VAL A 62 -4.13 -4.28 20.01
CA VAL A 62 -5.60 -4.24 19.98
C VAL A 62 -6.06 -3.04 20.81
N GLY A 63 -6.83 -2.15 20.17
CA GLY A 63 -7.32 -0.93 20.81
C GLY A 63 -8.34 -1.23 21.91
N GLN A 64 -8.48 -0.33 22.89
CA GLN A 64 -9.55 -0.45 23.91
C GLN A 64 -10.96 -0.41 23.30
N ASN A 65 -11.07 0.17 22.10
CA ASN A 65 -12.29 0.30 21.31
C ASN A 65 -12.51 -0.89 20.36
N GLU A 66 -11.77 -1.99 20.49
CA GLU A 66 -11.88 -3.18 19.66
C GLU A 66 -12.38 -4.38 20.50
N ILE A 67 -13.50 -4.98 20.10
CA ILE A 67 -14.04 -6.21 20.69
C ILE A 67 -13.98 -7.32 19.64
N ASN A 68 -13.31 -8.42 19.97
CA ASN A 68 -13.23 -9.60 19.13
C ASN A 68 -13.95 -10.78 19.81
N ILE A 69 -14.90 -11.39 19.11
CA ILE A 69 -15.58 -12.62 19.51
C ILE A 69 -15.30 -13.65 18.42
N ASP A 70 -14.63 -14.76 18.77
CA ASP A 70 -14.26 -15.82 17.81
C ASP A 70 -13.61 -15.26 16.53
N SER A 71 -12.75 -14.25 16.69
CA SER A 71 -12.15 -13.49 15.59
C SER A 71 -10.65 -13.32 15.82
N ASN A 72 -9.85 -13.56 14.79
CA ASN A 72 -8.39 -13.62 14.89
C ASN A 72 -7.71 -12.94 13.70
N ASP A 73 -6.44 -12.57 13.89
CA ASP A 73 -5.58 -12.04 12.83
C ASP A 73 -6.17 -10.85 12.05
N ASN A 74 -7.00 -10.03 12.71
CA ASN A 74 -7.57 -8.83 12.14
C ASN A 74 -6.67 -7.62 12.44
N TYR A 75 -6.61 -6.67 11.52
CA TYR A 75 -5.94 -5.38 11.68
C TYR A 75 -6.95 -4.26 11.59
N VAL A 76 -7.11 -3.52 12.69
CA VAL A 76 -8.10 -2.46 12.81
C VAL A 76 -7.38 -1.12 13.03
N ARG A 77 -7.70 -0.14 12.20
CA ARG A 77 -7.26 1.25 12.35
C ARG A 77 -8.44 2.17 12.16
N VAL A 78 -9.00 2.65 13.26
CA VAL A 78 -10.17 3.54 13.28
C VAL A 78 -9.95 4.69 14.28
N PRO A 79 -10.75 5.77 14.23
CA PRO A 79 -10.77 6.79 15.27
C PRO A 79 -10.98 6.19 16.68
N ARG A 80 -10.32 6.76 17.70
CA ARG A 80 -10.29 6.18 19.07
C ARG A 80 -11.68 6.08 19.71
N GLU A 81 -12.55 6.99 19.35
CA GLU A 81 -13.93 7.09 19.82
C GLU A 81 -14.88 6.10 19.14
N LYS A 82 -14.44 5.42 18.08
CA LYS A 82 -15.27 4.48 17.33
C LYS A 82 -15.10 3.06 17.86
N GLN A 83 -16.17 2.46 18.36
CA GLN A 83 -16.19 1.05 18.74
C GLN A 83 -16.20 0.16 17.49
N VAL A 84 -15.33 -0.84 17.48
CA VAL A 84 -15.26 -1.89 16.46
C VAL A 84 -15.57 -3.21 17.13
N VAL A 85 -16.47 -3.99 16.53
CA VAL A 85 -16.84 -5.33 17.00
C VAL A 85 -16.70 -6.30 15.83
N LEU A 86 -15.86 -7.32 16.00
CA LEU A 86 -15.60 -8.37 15.02
C LEU A 86 -16.08 -9.70 15.60
N ILE A 87 -16.92 -10.41 14.83
CA ILE A 87 -17.53 -11.69 15.25
C ILE A 87 -17.34 -12.73 14.16
N GLY A 88 -16.67 -13.85 14.46
CA GLY A 88 -16.48 -14.96 13.52
C GLY A 88 -15.68 -14.61 12.26
N VAL A 89 -14.84 -13.56 12.30
CA VAL A 89 -14.06 -13.11 11.13
C VAL A 89 -12.56 -13.19 11.39
N GLU A 90 -11.83 -13.53 10.33
CA GLU A 90 -10.38 -13.74 10.40
C GLU A 90 -9.67 -13.06 9.22
N GLY A 91 -8.47 -12.54 9.48
CA GLY A 91 -7.60 -12.01 8.44
C GLY A 91 -8.10 -10.72 7.80
N LEU A 92 -8.99 -9.97 8.45
CA LEU A 92 -9.52 -8.71 7.91
C LEU A 92 -8.59 -7.53 8.17
N VAL A 93 -8.63 -6.58 7.25
CA VAL A 93 -8.12 -5.22 7.39
C VAL A 93 -9.31 -4.28 7.41
N VAL A 94 -9.44 -3.51 8.49
CA VAL A 94 -10.51 -2.54 8.71
C VAL A 94 -9.87 -1.17 8.93
N ILE A 95 -10.01 -0.26 7.96
CA ILE A 95 -9.42 1.08 8.01
C ILE A 95 -10.53 2.12 7.89
N ASP A 96 -10.61 3.03 8.85
CA ASP A 96 -11.51 4.17 8.83
C ASP A 96 -10.70 5.46 8.82
N SER A 97 -10.82 6.22 7.73
CA SER A 97 -10.21 7.54 7.53
C SER A 97 -11.17 8.70 7.84
N GLY A 98 -12.41 8.42 8.25
CA GLY A 98 -13.47 9.37 8.55
C GLY A 98 -14.40 9.62 7.37
N ASP A 99 -13.84 9.82 6.17
CA ASP A 99 -14.56 9.99 4.90
C ASP A 99 -14.91 8.66 4.22
N ALA A 100 -14.13 7.61 4.49
CA ALA A 100 -14.33 6.27 3.96
C ALA A 100 -14.00 5.17 4.98
N LEU A 101 -14.64 4.01 4.78
CA LEU A 101 -14.35 2.77 5.50
C LEU A 101 -13.92 1.70 4.51
N LEU A 102 -12.69 1.20 4.67
CA LEU A 102 -12.19 0.02 3.99
C LEU A 102 -12.40 -1.20 4.88
N VAL A 103 -13.03 -2.24 4.33
CA VAL A 103 -13.06 -3.59 4.90
C VAL A 103 -12.65 -4.56 3.80
N ALA A 104 -11.53 -5.25 4.00
CA ALA A 104 -11.01 -6.21 3.04
C ALA A 104 -10.36 -7.39 3.76
N LYS A 105 -10.21 -8.53 3.09
CA LYS A 105 -9.22 -9.52 3.53
C LYS A 105 -7.83 -8.92 3.35
N GLY A 106 -6.92 -9.22 4.27
CA GLY A 106 -5.56 -8.67 4.27
C GLY A 106 -4.83 -8.92 2.96
N ASP A 107 -4.85 -10.16 2.48
CA ASP A 107 -4.25 -10.60 1.21
C ASP A 107 -4.86 -9.93 -0.04
N GLU A 108 -6.03 -9.31 0.10
CA GLU A 108 -6.73 -8.62 -0.98
C GLU A 108 -6.56 -7.09 -0.96
N THR A 109 -5.81 -6.55 0.01
CA THR A 109 -5.63 -5.10 0.13
C THR A 109 -4.82 -4.47 -1.01
N GLY A 110 -4.13 -5.26 -1.84
CA GLY A 110 -3.55 -4.79 -3.10
C GLY A 110 -4.59 -4.32 -4.13
N LYS A 111 -5.85 -4.75 -4.01
CA LYS A 111 -6.95 -4.31 -4.89
C LYS A 111 -7.47 -2.90 -4.59
N VAL A 112 -6.97 -2.23 -3.55
CA VAL A 112 -7.35 -0.83 -3.25
C VAL A 112 -7.12 0.09 -4.45
N GLY A 113 -6.06 -0.13 -5.23
CA GLY A 113 -5.82 0.63 -6.46
C GLY A 113 -6.99 0.53 -7.46
N GLN A 114 -7.68 -0.61 -7.54
CA GLN A 114 -8.86 -0.76 -8.41
C GLN A 114 -10.06 0.05 -7.91
N VAL A 115 -10.19 0.20 -6.58
CA VAL A 115 -11.21 1.04 -5.96
C VAL A 115 -10.94 2.51 -6.26
N VAL A 116 -9.68 2.95 -6.15
CA VAL A 116 -9.27 4.32 -6.51
C VAL A 116 -9.62 4.64 -7.97
N GLU A 117 -9.28 3.75 -8.91
CA GLU A 117 -9.63 3.96 -10.32
C GLU A 117 -11.14 4.03 -10.57
N ARG A 118 -11.93 3.25 -9.81
CA ARG A 118 -13.38 3.34 -9.87
C ARG A 118 -13.90 4.67 -9.33
N LEU A 119 -13.38 5.14 -8.19
CA LEU A 119 -13.79 6.39 -7.57
C LEU A 119 -13.47 7.59 -8.46
N LYS A 120 -12.33 7.59 -9.16
CA LYS A 120 -12.00 8.56 -10.23
C LYS A 120 -13.08 8.61 -11.31
N GLY A 121 -13.49 7.44 -11.80
CA GLY A 121 -14.56 7.34 -12.81
C GLY A 121 -15.92 7.82 -12.32
N GLU A 122 -16.16 7.77 -11.01
CA GLU A 122 -17.37 8.28 -10.36
C GLU A 122 -17.26 9.76 -9.93
N GLY A 123 -16.10 10.41 -10.16
CA GLY A 123 -15.85 11.80 -9.78
C GLY A 123 -15.76 12.04 -8.27
N LYS A 124 -15.41 11.02 -7.49
CA LYS A 124 -15.29 11.07 -6.01
C LYS A 124 -13.83 11.23 -5.60
N GLU A 125 -13.20 12.30 -6.07
CA GLU A 125 -11.77 12.58 -5.86
C GLU A 125 -11.43 12.88 -4.40
N GLU A 126 -12.42 13.27 -3.60
CA GLU A 126 -12.26 13.54 -2.18
C GLU A 126 -11.96 12.30 -1.33
N LEU A 127 -12.10 11.09 -1.89
CA LEU A 127 -11.95 9.82 -1.17
C LEU A 127 -10.61 9.10 -1.43
N PHE A 128 -9.66 9.71 -2.18
CA PHE A 128 -8.36 9.10 -2.47
C PHE A 128 -7.22 10.10 -2.72
#